data_AF-A0A955RW38-F1
#
_entry.id   AF-A0A955RW38-F1
#
_cell.length_a   1.000
_cell.length_b   1.000
_cell.length_c   1.000
_cell.angle_alpha   90.00
_cell.angle_beta   90.00
_cell.angle_gamma   90.00
#
_symmetry.space_group_name_H-M   'P 1'
#
loop_
_entity.id
_entity.type
_entity.pdbx_description
1 polymer ?
#
loop_
_entity_poly.entity_id
_entity_poly.type
_entity_poly.pdbx_seq_one_letter_code
_entity_poly.pdbx_strand_id
1 'polypeptide(L)'
;MTTEAVPECPVFGECGGCQYQDISYTDQLRIKEDQVNHLLKGRIPSTAAVEPICASPEPYYYRNRLDLSMLRTKDQQIHIGFKPEGRFRTLEVDRCAIAQSSINQYL
;
A
#
# COMPACT_ATOMS: atom_id res chain seq x y z
N MET A 1 -15.34 -11.20 10.04
CA MET A 1 -14.05 -11.38 10.75
C MET A 1 -12.98 -11.49 9.69
N THR A 2 -11.90 -10.71 9.83
CA THR A 2 -10.70 -10.78 8.98
C THR A 2 -9.72 -11.78 9.57
N THR A 3 -8.95 -12.42 8.70
CA THR A 3 -7.87 -13.33 9.07
C THR A 3 -6.58 -12.53 9.17
N GLU A 4 -5.90 -12.61 10.31
CA GLU A 4 -4.61 -11.95 10.52
C GLU A 4 -3.55 -12.53 9.56
N ALA A 5 -2.68 -11.66 9.07
CA ALA A 5 -1.49 -12.00 8.30
C ALA A 5 -0.28 -11.26 8.85
N VAL A 6 0.91 -11.84 8.68
CA VAL A 6 2.17 -11.18 9.02
C VAL A 6 2.54 -10.25 7.87
N PRO A 7 2.72 -8.93 8.10
CA PRO A 7 3.15 -8.02 7.05
C PRO A 7 4.52 -8.41 6.47
N GLU A 8 4.63 -8.43 5.14
CA GLU A 8 5.90 -8.61 4.43
C GLU A 8 6.85 -7.41 4.59
N CYS A 9 6.30 -6.22 4.88
CA CYS A 9 7.07 -5.00 5.08
C CYS A 9 7.42 -4.82 6.57
N PRO A 10 8.73 -4.71 6.93
CA PRO A 10 9.15 -4.57 8.33
C PRO A 10 8.73 -3.23 8.96
N VAL A 11 8.41 -2.22 8.15
CA VAL A 11 7.96 -0.89 8.59
C VAL A 11 6.49 -0.63 8.25
N PHE A 12 5.69 -1.70 8.11
CA PHE A 12 4.25 -1.58 7.93
C PHE A 12 3.62 -0.77 9.07
N GLY A 13 2.66 0.10 8.74
CA GLY A 13 2.07 1.06 9.69
C GLY A 13 2.91 2.32 9.95
N GLU A 14 4.22 2.32 9.68
CA GLU A 14 5.07 3.50 9.84
C GLU A 14 5.23 4.29 8.54
N CYS A 15 5.49 3.63 7.40
CA CYS A 15 5.76 4.33 6.15
C CYS A 15 4.52 4.99 5.50
N GLY A 16 3.31 4.52 5.86
CA GLY A 16 2.03 5.00 5.33
C GLY A 16 1.68 4.51 3.91
N GLY A 17 2.56 3.75 3.25
CA GLY A 17 2.36 3.33 1.86
C GLY A 17 1.38 2.16 1.66
N CYS A 18 1.17 1.34 2.69
CA CYS A 18 0.31 0.15 2.65
C CYS A 18 -0.66 0.16 3.84
N GLN A 19 -1.89 -0.33 3.65
CA GLN A 19 -2.94 -0.30 4.68
C GLN A 19 -3.39 -1.68 5.19
N TYR A 20 -3.17 -2.76 4.42
CA TYR A 20 -3.80 -4.06 4.69
C TYR A 20 -2.82 -5.25 4.71
N GLN A 21 -1.52 -5.03 4.91
CA GLN A 21 -0.58 -6.16 4.91
C GLN A 21 -0.71 -7.07 6.15
N ASP A 22 -1.45 -6.61 7.16
CA ASP A 22 -1.78 -7.32 8.40
C ASP A 22 -3.01 -8.23 8.28
N ILE A 23 -3.63 -8.31 7.10
CA ILE A 23 -4.75 -9.22 6.83
C ILE A 23 -4.52 -10.03 5.54
N SER A 24 -5.17 -11.19 5.47
CA SER A 24 -5.07 -12.08 4.30
C SER A 24 -5.44 -11.38 3.00
N TYR A 25 -4.76 -11.70 1.89
CA TYR A 25 -5.07 -11.10 0.59
C TYR A 25 -6.53 -11.33 0.16
N THR A 26 -7.08 -12.50 0.48
CA THR A 26 -8.51 -12.82 0.28
C THR A 26 -9.43 -11.88 1.06
N ASP A 27 -9.09 -11.51 2.29
CA ASP A 27 -9.86 -10.54 3.06
C ASP A 27 -9.70 -9.12 2.51
N GLN A 28 -8.53 -8.75 2.00
CA GLN A 28 -8.33 -7.47 1.32
C GLN A 28 -9.26 -7.33 0.11
N LEU A 29 -9.39 -8.38 -0.69
CA LEU A 29 -10.27 -8.41 -1.86
C LEU A 29 -11.74 -8.26 -1.45
N ARG A 30 -12.18 -9.06 -0.47
CA ARG A 30 -13.54 -9.00 0.06
C ARG A 30 -13.89 -7.61 0.60
N ILE A 31 -13.01 -7.01 1.41
CA ILE A 31 -13.24 -5.66 1.97
C ILE A 31 -13.43 -4.64 0.86
N LYS A 32 -12.60 -4.66 -0.18
CA LYS A 32 -12.69 -3.72 -1.30
C LYS A 32 -13.97 -3.93 -2.11
N GLU A 33 -14.35 -5.18 -2.36
CA GLU A 33 -15.59 -5.53 -3.05
C GLU A 33 -16.82 -5.06 -2.25
N ASP A 34 -16.86 -5.35 -0.95
CA ASP A 34 -17.94 -4.92 -0.06
C ASP A 34 -18.04 -3.38 0.01
N GLN A 35 -16.91 -2.67 0.05
CA GLN A 35 -16.88 -1.20 0.02
C GLN A 35 -17.50 -0.64 -1.25
N VAL A 36 -17.11 -1.15 -2.43
CA VAL A 36 -17.67 -0.70 -3.71
C VAL A 36 -19.17 -1.01 -3.80
N ASN A 37 -19.56 -2.24 -3.44
CA ASN A 37 -20.97 -2.63 -3.42
C ASN A 37 -21.81 -1.75 -2.49
N HIS A 38 -21.30 -1.44 -1.30
CA HIS A 38 -21.98 -0.55 -0.36
C HIS A 38 -22.11 0.87 -0.90
N LEU A 39 -21.06 1.42 -1.51
CA LEU A 39 -21.05 2.76 -2.09
C LEU A 39 -22.01 2.90 -3.28
N LEU A 40 -22.18 1.84 -4.07
CA LEU A 40 -23.04 1.85 -5.27
C LEU A 40 -24.48 1.40 -4.98
N LYS A 41 -24.77 0.81 -3.82
CA LYS A 41 -26.10 0.34 -3.46
C LYS A 41 -27.15 1.46 -3.56
N GLY A 42 -28.15 1.25 -4.43
CA GLY A 42 -29.22 2.23 -4.68
C GLY A 42 -28.77 3.49 -5.45
N ARG A 43 -27.52 3.54 -5.92
CA ARG A 43 -26.96 4.61 -6.77
C ARG A 43 -26.90 4.21 -8.24
N ILE A 44 -26.98 2.92 -8.54
CA ILE A 44 -26.99 2.37 -9.90
C ILE A 44 -28.35 1.75 -10.23
N PRO A 45 -28.74 1.67 -11.52
CA PRO A 45 -29.96 0.98 -11.95
C PRO A 45 -29.98 -0.46 -11.43
N SER A 46 -31.14 -0.99 -11.09
CA SER A 46 -31.29 -2.39 -10.64
C SER A 46 -30.91 -3.41 -11.70
N THR A 47 -30.87 -3.01 -12.97
CA THR A 47 -30.40 -3.83 -14.09
C THR A 47 -28.88 -3.84 -14.25
N ALA A 48 -28.17 -2.95 -13.56
CA ALA A 48 -26.72 -2.89 -13.55
C ALA A 48 -26.18 -3.71 -12.37
N ALA A 49 -25.24 -4.61 -12.64
CA ALA A 49 -24.53 -5.37 -11.62
C ALA A 49 -23.10 -4.82 -11.49
N VAL A 50 -22.59 -4.79 -10.26
CA VAL A 50 -21.16 -4.55 -10.01
C VAL A 50 -20.43 -5.83 -10.37
N GLU A 51 -19.41 -5.74 -11.21
CA GLU A 51 -18.58 -6.90 -11.55
C GLU A 51 -17.75 -7.36 -10.35
N PRO A 52 -17.47 -8.67 -10.22
CA PRO A 52 -16.61 -9.18 -9.16
C PRO A 52 -15.22 -8.54 -9.19
N ILE A 53 -14.60 -8.41 -8.02
CA ILE A 53 -13.26 -7.87 -7.92
C ILE A 53 -12.24 -8.72 -8.69
N CYS A 54 -11.44 -8.07 -9.53
CA CYS A 54 -10.33 -8.73 -10.22
C CYS A 54 -9.10 -8.79 -9.30
N ALA A 55 -8.73 -10.00 -8.88
CA ALA A 55 -7.54 -10.23 -8.08
C ALA A 55 -6.27 -10.01 -8.92
N SER A 56 -5.26 -9.38 -8.32
CA SER A 56 -3.91 -9.35 -8.92
C SER A 56 -3.29 -10.74 -8.80
N PRO A 57 -2.64 -11.26 -9.86
CA PRO A 57 -1.85 -12.50 -9.75
C PRO A 57 -0.62 -12.30 -8.84
N GLU A 58 -0.17 -11.06 -8.68
CA GLU A 58 1.00 -10.69 -7.87
C GLU A 58 0.60 -9.60 -6.87
N PRO A 59 0.36 -9.94 -5.59
CA PRO A 59 -0.01 -8.96 -4.55
C PRO A 59 1.18 -8.13 -4.03
N TYR A 60 2.40 -8.50 -4.44
CA TYR A 60 3.66 -7.85 -4.09
C TYR A 60 4.45 -7.50 -5.35
N TYR A 61 5.50 -6.68 -5.21
CA TYR A 61 6.41 -6.29 -6.30
C TYR A 61 5.76 -5.60 -7.52
N TYR A 62 4.54 -5.08 -7.39
CA TYR A 62 3.77 -4.52 -8.50
C TYR A 62 4.06 -3.03 -8.81
N ARG A 63 4.66 -2.26 -7.88
CA ARG A 63 4.97 -0.84 -8.11
C ARG A 63 6.24 -0.70 -8.94
N ASN A 64 6.10 -0.07 -10.10
CA ASN A 64 7.18 0.29 -11.02
C ASN A 64 7.72 1.73 -10.81
N ARG A 65 7.21 2.45 -9.80
CA ARG A 65 7.65 3.80 -9.43
C ARG A 65 7.52 3.99 -7.92
N LEU A 66 8.51 4.66 -7.32
CA LEU A 66 8.46 5.18 -5.96
C LEU A 66 8.74 6.68 -5.99
N ASP A 67 7.98 7.44 -5.21
CA ASP A 67 8.25 8.85 -4.95
C ASP A 67 8.87 8.97 -3.56
N LEU A 68 10.15 9.33 -3.50
CA LEU A 68 10.91 9.49 -2.26
C LEU A 68 11.04 10.98 -1.92
N SER A 69 10.95 11.30 -0.63
CA SER A 69 11.18 12.64 -0.11
C SER A 69 12.64 12.81 0.29
N MET A 70 13.18 14.00 0.03
CA MET A 70 14.51 14.39 0.46
C MET A 70 14.39 15.39 1.62
N LEU A 71 15.10 15.14 2.70
CA LEU A 71 15.19 16.03 3.85
C LEU A 71 16.65 16.41 4.10
N ARG A 72 16.93 17.71 4.09
CA ARG A 72 18.25 18.25 4.45
C ARG A 72 18.25 18.67 5.91
N THR A 73 19.16 18.13 6.70
CA THR A 73 19.32 18.50 8.11
C THR A 73 20.16 19.77 8.25
N LYS A 74 20.18 20.34 9.48
CA LYS A 74 21.02 21.51 9.80
C LYS A 74 22.51 21.22 9.61
N ASP A 75 22.92 19.98 9.85
CA ASP A 75 24.30 19.49 9.70
C ASP A 75 24.66 19.12 8.25
N GLN A 76 23.86 19.58 7.29
CA GLN A 76 24.05 19.37 5.85
C GLN A 76 23.94 17.92 5.38
N GLN A 77 23.43 17.00 6.21
CA GLN A 77 23.13 15.63 5.81
C GLN A 77 21.83 15.59 4.99
N ILE A 78 21.79 14.76 3.94
CA ILE A 78 20.62 14.54 3.10
C ILE A 78 20.09 13.14 3.39
N HIS A 79 18.85 13.07 3.86
CA HIS A 79 18.11 11.83 4.04
C HIS A 79 17.12 11.67 2.90
N ILE A 80 17.05 10.47 2.32
CA ILE A 80 16.14 10.14 1.23
C ILE A 80 15.29 8.97 1.66
N GLY A 81 13.97 9.13 1.67
CA GLY A 81 13.09 8.06 2.10
C GLY A 81 11.63 8.35 1.94
N PHE A 82 10.79 7.47 2.46
CA PHE A 82 9.35 7.68 2.51
C PHE A 82 9.00 8.80 3.49
N LYS A 83 7.89 9.48 3.25
CA LYS A 83 7.36 10.49 4.18
C LYS A 83 6.14 9.89 4.90
N PRO A 84 6.27 9.47 6.17
CA PRO A 84 5.15 9.00 6.95
C PRO A 84 4.03 10.04 7.02
N GLU A 85 2.79 9.57 7.02
CA GLU A 85 1.63 10.45 7.15
C GLU A 85 1.68 11.20 8.50
N GLY A 86 1.36 12.50 8.46
CA GLY A 86 1.33 13.35 9.65
C GLY A 86 2.68 13.65 10.31
N ARG A 87 3.82 13.21 9.73
CA ARG A 87 5.16 13.46 10.30
C ARG A 87 6.06 14.20 9.32
N PHE A 88 6.78 15.21 9.81
CA PHE A 88 7.79 15.93 9.05
C PHE A 88 9.18 15.30 9.23
N ARG A 89 9.32 14.06 8.74
CA ARG A 89 10.60 13.32 8.68
C ARG A 89 10.63 12.41 7.45
N THR A 90 11.82 11.96 7.11
CA THR A 90 12.04 10.85 6.16
C THR A 90 12.19 9.54 6.93
N LEU A 91 11.67 8.47 6.34
CA LEU A 91 11.86 7.08 6.76
C LEU A 91 12.67 6.39 5.66
N GLU A 92 13.95 6.18 5.92
CA GLU A 92 14.83 5.41 5.05
C GLU A 92 14.49 3.93 5.19
N VAL A 93 14.38 3.23 4.06
CA VAL A 93 14.13 1.80 4.04
C VAL A 93 15.01 1.18 2.96
N ASP A 94 15.52 -0.01 3.24
CA ASP A 94 16.33 -0.83 2.34
C ASP A 94 15.48 -1.66 1.36
N ARG A 95 14.20 -1.88 1.69
CA ARG A 95 13.29 -2.67 0.88
C ARG A 95 11.84 -2.21 1.00
N CYS A 96 11.13 -2.19 -0.13
CA CYS A 96 9.69 -2.04 -0.19
C CYS A 96 9.07 -3.29 -0.83
N ALA A 97 8.30 -4.07 -0.06
CA ALA A 97 7.70 -5.34 -0.51
C ALA A 97 6.76 -5.20 -1.72
N ILE A 98 6.23 -4.00 -1.98
CA ILE A 98 5.37 -3.74 -3.14
C ILE A 98 6.12 -3.08 -4.30
N ALA A 99 7.39 -2.68 -4.14
CA ALA A 99 8.20 -2.17 -5.23
C ALA A 99 8.82 -3.32 -6.03
N GLN A 100 8.96 -3.15 -7.35
CA GLN A 100 9.65 -4.11 -8.20
C GLN A 100 11.07 -4.39 -7.69
N SER A 101 11.56 -5.61 -7.88
CA SER A 101 12.90 -6.00 -7.44
C SER A 101 14.01 -5.13 -8.05
N SER A 102 13.83 -4.65 -9.28
CA SER A 102 14.75 -3.70 -9.92
C SER A 102 14.85 -2.38 -9.16
N ILE A 103 13.75 -1.90 -8.56
CA ILE A 103 13.75 -0.67 -7.75
C ILE A 103 14.39 -0.92 -6.39
N ASN A 104 14.07 -2.05 -5.75
CA ASN A 104 14.66 -2.43 -4.47
C ASN A 104 16.19 -2.60 -4.51
N GLN A 105 16.80 -2.73 -5.69
CA GLN A 105 18.27 -2.73 -5.84
C GLN A 105 18.91 -1.34 -5.65
N TYR A 106 18.12 -0.27 -5.68
CA TYR A 106 18.57 1.11 -5.56
C TYR A 106 18.08 1.82 -4.29
N LEU A 107 17.28 1.12 -3.47
CA LEU A 107 16.94 1.57 -2.11
C LEU A 107 18.11 1.25 -1.18
#